data_AF-A0A7S0U8J6-F1
#
_entry.id   AF-A0A7S0U8J6-F1
#
_cell.length_a   1.000
_cell.length_b   1.000
_cell.length_c   1.000
_cell.angle_alpha   90.00
_cell.angle_beta   90.00
_cell.angle_gamma   90.00
#
_symmetry.space_group_name_H-M   'P 1'
#
loop_
_entity.id
_entity.type
_entity.pdbx_description
1 polymer ?
#
loop_
_entity_poly.entity_id
_entity_poly.type
_entity_poly.pdbx_seq_one_letter_code
_entity_poly.pdbx_strand_id
1 'polypeptide(L)'
;RENPQITVVSDEVYKYVIHSDASAKPEDGGADAGSLGSEGHVHFAKLDGMWDRTLTVSSAGKTFSVTGWQVGWVIGPSRMVRDVQTMLPFVQFCASTPMQEALVSVLKHADQPYKGEETYYDWLRKGYVAKRDA
;
A
#
# COMPACT_ATOMS: atom_id res chain seq x y z
N ARG A 1 -17.87 22.75 -1.35
CA ARG A 1 -17.74 21.28 -1.17
C ARG A 1 -19.04 20.79 -0.55
N GLU A 2 -19.72 19.83 -1.17
CA GLU A 2 -21.09 19.43 -0.77
C GLU A 2 -21.16 18.68 0.58
N ASN A 3 -20.05 18.09 1.07
CA ASN A 3 -20.04 17.36 2.35
C ASN A 3 -18.71 17.51 3.12
N PRO A 4 -18.53 18.55 3.96
CA PRO A 4 -17.27 18.82 4.66
C PRO A 4 -16.94 17.83 5.80
N GLN A 5 -17.89 16.99 6.24
CA GLN A 5 -17.76 16.14 7.42
C GLN A 5 -17.38 14.67 7.15
N ILE A 6 -17.15 14.28 5.90
CA ILE A 6 -16.76 12.89 5.58
C ILE A 6 -15.26 12.68 5.81
N THR A 7 -14.93 11.58 6.49
CA THR A 7 -13.57 11.04 6.57
C THR A 7 -13.50 9.77 5.75
N VAL A 8 -12.38 9.54 5.06
CA VAL A 8 -12.13 8.34 4.26
C VAL A 8 -11.07 7.50 4.94
N VAL A 9 -11.38 6.22 5.11
CA VAL A 9 -10.40 5.18 5.44
C VAL A 9 -10.26 4.32 4.19
N SER A 10 -9.13 4.46 3.48
CA SER A 10 -8.85 3.72 2.25
C SER A 10 -8.03 2.48 2.59
N ASP A 11 -8.66 1.31 2.54
CA ASP A 11 -7.98 0.02 2.76
C ASP A 11 -7.34 -0.44 1.44
N GLU A 12 -6.01 -0.36 1.37
CA GLU A 12 -5.25 -0.58 0.13
C GLU A 12 -4.23 -1.71 0.30
N VAL A 13 -4.53 -2.70 1.15
CA VAL A 13 -3.63 -3.84 1.43
C VAL A 13 -3.33 -4.73 0.21
N TYR A 14 -4.09 -4.58 -0.88
CA TYR A 14 -3.91 -5.31 -2.15
C TYR A 14 -3.42 -4.44 -3.30
N LYS A 15 -2.87 -3.24 -3.04
CA LYS A 15 -2.43 -2.28 -4.08
C LYS A 15 -1.43 -2.80 -5.13
N TYR A 16 -0.83 -3.97 -4.91
CA TYR A 16 0.12 -4.61 -5.83
C TYR A 16 -0.51 -5.76 -6.64
N VAL A 17 -1.76 -6.14 -6.35
CA VAL A 17 -2.49 -7.22 -7.04
C VAL A 17 -3.51 -6.57 -7.99
N ILE A 18 -3.00 -6.02 -9.08
CA ILE A 18 -3.79 -5.27 -10.07
C ILE A 18 -3.92 -6.10 -11.35
N HIS A 19 -5.14 -6.15 -11.87
CA HIS A 19 -5.55 -7.05 -12.95
C HIS A 19 -5.85 -6.36 -14.29
N SER A 20 -5.83 -5.03 -14.33
CA SER A 20 -5.99 -4.25 -15.56
C SER A 20 -4.77 -4.39 -16.48
N ASP A 21 -4.97 -4.24 -17.78
CA ASP A 21 -3.90 -4.31 -18.78
C ASP A 21 -2.88 -3.19 -18.56
N ALA A 22 -1.60 -3.57 -18.49
CA ALA A 22 -0.47 -2.65 -18.31
C ALA A 22 -0.23 -1.71 -19.51
N SER A 23 -1.04 -1.81 -20.57
CA SER A 23 -0.94 -0.99 -21.79
C SER A 23 -1.61 0.38 -21.67
N ALA A 24 -2.50 0.58 -20.70
CA ALA A 24 -3.11 1.88 -20.43
C ALA A 24 -2.19 2.68 -19.49
N LYS A 25 -1.12 3.26 -20.05
CA LYS A 25 -0.42 4.36 -19.36
C LYS A 25 -1.43 5.49 -19.16
N PRO A 26 -1.61 6.03 -17.94
CA PRO A 26 -2.46 7.20 -17.76
C PRO A 26 -1.97 8.33 -18.67
N GLU A 27 -2.87 8.88 -19.49
CA GLU A 27 -2.56 9.93 -20.48
C GLU A 27 -2.06 11.23 -19.81
N ASP A 28 -2.40 11.42 -18.54
CA ASP A 28 -1.82 12.47 -17.70
C ASP A 28 -0.48 12.01 -17.12
N GLY A 29 0.60 12.45 -17.78
CA GLY A 29 2.01 12.19 -17.48
C GLY A 29 2.53 12.65 -16.11
N GLY A 30 1.74 12.51 -15.05
CA GLY A 30 2.17 12.62 -13.66
C GLY A 30 2.80 11.31 -13.16
N ALA A 31 3.75 10.76 -13.91
CA ALA A 31 4.73 9.84 -13.36
C ALA A 31 5.69 10.68 -12.53
N ASP A 32 5.43 10.80 -11.23
CA ASP A 32 6.53 11.19 -10.36
C ASP A 32 7.63 10.13 -10.51
N ALA A 33 8.85 10.61 -10.68
CA ALA A 33 10.03 9.79 -10.72
C ALA A 33 10.24 9.18 -9.32
N GLY A 34 9.51 8.11 -9.03
CA GLY A 34 9.47 7.50 -7.70
C GLY A 34 8.41 6.42 -7.48
N SER A 35 7.49 6.16 -8.42
CA SER A 35 6.47 5.12 -8.28
C SER A 35 7.04 3.70 -8.34
N LEU A 36 7.66 3.27 -7.24
CA LEU A 36 8.05 1.89 -6.98
C LEU A 36 6.78 1.06 -6.69
N GLY A 37 6.28 0.37 -7.72
CA GLY A 37 5.66 -0.95 -7.58
C GLY A 37 4.14 -1.09 -7.76
N SER A 38 3.32 -0.03 -7.78
CA SER A 38 1.84 -0.18 -7.85
C SER A 38 1.22 0.37 -9.13
N GLU A 39 1.83 0.09 -10.29
CA GLU A 39 1.32 0.56 -11.58
C GLU A 39 -0.14 0.14 -11.81
N GLY A 40 -1.02 1.13 -11.98
CA GLY A 40 -2.47 0.93 -12.18
C GLY A 40 -3.33 1.08 -10.92
N HIS A 41 -2.74 1.24 -9.73
CA HIS A 41 -3.47 1.58 -8.50
C HIS A 41 -3.36 3.08 -8.21
N VAL A 42 -4.50 3.74 -8.09
CA VAL A 42 -4.56 5.16 -7.72
C VAL A 42 -4.95 5.25 -6.25
N HIS A 43 -4.01 5.71 -5.42
CA HIS A 43 -4.26 6.03 -4.02
C HIS A 43 -5.43 7.02 -3.91
N PHE A 44 -6.42 6.73 -3.06
CA PHE A 44 -7.57 7.63 -2.89
C PHE A 44 -7.14 9.03 -2.41
N ALA A 45 -6.07 9.07 -1.60
CA ALA A 45 -5.49 10.32 -1.11
C ALA A 45 -4.85 11.21 -2.20
N LYS A 46 -4.55 10.66 -3.39
CA LYS A 46 -4.01 11.41 -4.55
C LYS A 46 -5.08 12.20 -5.29
N LEU A 47 -6.36 11.87 -5.11
CA LEU A 47 -7.47 12.59 -5.74
C LEU A 47 -7.56 14.03 -5.22
N ASP A 48 -7.99 14.94 -6.09
CA ASP A 48 -8.06 16.37 -5.79
C ASP A 48 -8.84 16.67 -4.50
N GLY A 49 -8.13 17.27 -3.54
CA GLY A 49 -8.70 17.64 -2.25
C GLY A 49 -8.98 16.47 -1.29
N MET A 50 -8.56 15.24 -1.60
CA MET A 50 -8.79 14.06 -0.76
C MET A 50 -7.67 13.78 0.25
N TRP A 51 -6.46 14.30 0.05
CA TRP A 51 -5.35 14.13 1.01
C TRP A 51 -5.79 14.47 2.44
N ASP A 52 -6.36 15.66 2.63
CA ASP A 52 -6.69 16.17 3.95
C ASP A 52 -7.72 15.33 4.70
N ARG A 53 -8.42 14.37 4.08
CA ARG A 53 -9.49 13.61 4.74
C ARG A 53 -9.34 12.11 4.64
N THR A 54 -8.19 11.62 4.16
CA THR A 54 -7.97 10.21 3.87
C THR A 54 -6.88 9.64 4.77
N LEU A 55 -7.19 8.57 5.49
CA LEU A 55 -6.21 7.65 6.04
C LEU A 55 -6.10 6.43 5.12
N THR A 56 -4.93 6.24 4.53
CA THR A 56 -4.62 5.07 3.70
C THR A 56 -4.03 3.98 4.60
N VAL A 57 -4.62 2.79 4.57
CA VAL A 57 -4.20 1.62 5.36
C VAL A 57 -3.49 0.62 4.44
N SER A 58 -2.36 0.09 4.91
CA SER A 58 -1.57 -0.89 4.17
C SER A 58 -1.00 -1.95 5.11
N SER A 59 -0.64 -3.11 4.57
CA SER A 59 -0.20 -4.27 5.34
C SER A 59 0.93 -5.03 4.63
N ALA A 60 1.88 -5.53 5.42
CA ALA A 60 2.86 -6.50 4.95
C ALA A 60 2.24 -7.87 4.68
N GLY A 61 1.17 -8.22 5.42
CA GLY A 61 0.63 -9.59 5.44
C GLY A 61 0.07 -10.06 4.10
N LYS A 62 -0.62 -9.17 3.38
CA LYS A 62 -1.19 -9.49 2.05
C LYS A 62 -0.16 -9.36 0.94
N THR A 63 0.69 -8.35 1.03
CA THR A 63 1.74 -8.09 0.04
C THR A 63 2.80 -9.20 0.02
N PHE A 64 3.26 -9.65 1.19
CA PHE A 64 4.40 -10.58 1.29
C PHE A 64 4.00 -11.98 1.79
N SER A 65 2.70 -12.29 1.87
CA SER A 65 2.18 -13.57 2.39
C SER A 65 2.63 -13.88 3.84
N VAL A 66 2.81 -12.84 4.65
CA VAL A 66 3.26 -12.93 6.06
C VAL A 66 2.17 -12.49 7.04
N THR A 67 0.94 -13.00 6.89
CA THR A 67 -0.22 -12.56 7.70
C THR A 67 0.01 -12.68 9.21
N GLY A 68 0.74 -13.69 9.65
CA GLY A 68 1.10 -13.90 11.06
C GLY A 68 2.07 -12.88 11.65
N TRP A 69 2.72 -12.04 10.83
CA TRP A 69 3.63 -10.99 11.35
C TRP A 69 2.88 -9.85 12.03
N GLN A 70 1.59 -9.66 11.69
CA GLN A 70 0.75 -8.59 12.25
C GLN A 70 1.39 -7.20 12.15
N VAL A 71 2.07 -6.91 11.03
CA VAL A 71 2.68 -5.61 10.74
C VAL A 71 1.94 -4.92 9.59
N GLY A 72 1.57 -3.66 9.82
CA GLY A 72 0.94 -2.77 8.87
C GLY A 72 1.20 -1.31 9.24
N TRP A 73 0.73 -0.39 8.40
CA TRP A 73 0.94 1.04 8.60
C TRP A 73 -0.24 1.85 8.04
N VAL A 74 -0.35 3.09 8.51
CA VAL A 74 -1.29 4.07 8.00
C VAL A 74 -0.55 5.31 7.50
N ILE A 75 -1.05 5.92 6.44
CA ILE A 75 -0.51 7.15 5.84
C ILE A 75 -1.66 8.14 5.70
N GLY A 76 -1.45 9.38 6.11
CA GLY A 76 -2.43 10.45 5.94
C GLY A 76 -2.00 11.74 6.63
N PRO A 77 -2.90 12.72 6.74
CA PRO A 77 -2.64 14.00 7.37
C PRO A 77 -2.19 13.84 8.82
N SER A 78 -1.22 14.65 9.25
CA SER A 78 -0.62 14.56 10.59
C SER A 78 -1.64 14.56 11.73
N ARG A 79 -2.74 15.32 11.60
CA ARG A 79 -3.81 15.35 12.61
C ARG A 79 -4.50 13.99 12.78
N MET A 80 -4.79 13.30 11.68
CA MET A 80 -5.46 11.99 11.71
C MET A 80 -4.51 10.89 12.18
N VAL A 81 -3.25 10.95 11.74
CA VAL A 81 -2.21 10.01 12.20
C VAL A 81 -1.96 10.16 13.70
N ARG A 82 -1.97 11.39 14.23
CA ARG A 82 -1.83 11.67 15.67
C ARG A 82 -3.00 11.08 16.47
N ASP A 83 -4.22 11.16 15.95
CA ASP A 83 -5.38 10.54 16.61
C ASP A 83 -5.22 9.01 16.69
N VAL A 84 -4.77 8.37 15.60
CA VAL A 84 -4.44 6.93 15.59
C VAL A 84 -3.34 6.60 16.61
N GLN A 85 -2.25 7.37 16.63
CA GLN A 85 -1.14 7.20 17.56
C GLN A 85 -1.59 7.33 19.03
N THR A 86 -2.51 8.24 19.31
CA THR A 86 -3.04 8.45 20.67
C THR A 86 -3.85 7.25 21.15
N MET A 87 -4.51 6.53 20.24
CA MET A 87 -5.26 5.31 20.53
C MET A 87 -4.37 4.07 20.73
N LEU A 88 -3.21 4.00 20.04
CA LEU A 88 -2.36 2.80 20.02
C LEU A 88 -2.05 2.21 21.40
N PRO A 89 -1.66 2.98 22.44
CA PRO A 89 -1.37 2.45 23.77
C PRO A 89 -2.51 1.66 24.42
N PHE A 90 -3.76 1.89 23.99
CA PHE A 90 -4.96 1.26 24.53
C PHE A 90 -5.42 0.03 23.72
N VAL A 91 -4.80 -0.24 22.56
CA VAL A 91 -5.21 -1.34 21.67
C VAL A 91 -4.09 -2.36 21.49
N GLN A 92 -2.91 -1.94 21.06
CA GLN A 92 -1.80 -2.84 20.72
C GLN A 92 -0.42 -2.32 21.19
N PHE A 93 -0.32 -1.04 21.51
CA PHE A 93 0.91 -0.30 21.83
C PHE A 93 1.86 -0.15 20.64
N CYS A 94 2.44 -1.24 20.13
CA CYS A 94 3.32 -1.23 18.96
C CYS A 94 3.34 -2.59 18.23
N ALA A 95 3.88 -2.60 17.02
CA ALA A 95 4.15 -3.83 16.29
C ALA A 95 5.37 -4.57 16.86
N SER A 96 5.46 -5.89 16.63
CA SER A 96 6.59 -6.71 17.08
C SER A 96 7.92 -6.22 16.49
N THR A 97 8.90 -5.86 17.33
CA THR A 97 10.20 -5.31 16.89
C THR A 97 10.95 -6.23 15.91
N PRO A 98 11.10 -7.55 16.14
CA PRO A 98 11.72 -8.43 15.15
C PRO A 98 11.01 -8.44 13.79
N MET A 99 9.68 -8.29 13.76
CA MET A 99 8.92 -8.25 12.51
C MET A 99 9.06 -6.90 11.79
N GLN A 100 9.23 -5.80 12.54
CA GLN A 100 9.56 -4.50 11.97
C GLN A 100 10.93 -4.54 11.29
N GLU A 101 11.95 -5.09 11.94
CA GLU A 101 13.30 -5.27 11.36
C GLU A 101 13.28 -6.16 10.11
N ALA A 102 12.55 -7.28 10.18
CA ALA A 102 12.39 -8.16 9.03
C ALA A 102 11.68 -7.45 7.86
N LEU A 103 10.65 -6.65 8.13
CA LEU A 103 9.94 -5.89 7.10
C LEU A 103 10.85 -4.85 6.45
N VAL A 104 11.72 -4.16 7.20
CA VAL A 104 12.71 -3.22 6.62
C VAL A 104 13.61 -3.93 5.61
N SER A 105 14.06 -5.14 5.91
CA SER A 105 14.85 -5.94 4.96
C SER A 105 14.02 -6.37 3.75
N VAL A 106 12.79 -6.85 3.97
CA VAL A 106 11.90 -7.30 2.88
C VAL A 106 11.59 -6.17 1.89
N LEU A 107 11.28 -4.96 2.37
CA LEU A 107 10.99 -3.82 1.51
C LEU A 107 12.16 -3.48 0.59
N LYS A 108 13.39 -3.48 1.10
CA LYS A 108 14.60 -3.23 0.29
C LYS A 108 14.85 -4.28 -0.79
N HIS A 109 14.48 -5.53 -0.54
CA HIS A 109 14.62 -6.62 -1.50
C HIS A 109 13.44 -6.68 -2.48
N ALA A 110 12.27 -6.18 -2.10
CA ALA A 110 11.08 -6.22 -2.95
C ALA A 110 11.25 -5.38 -4.22
N ASP A 111 12.03 -4.30 -4.14
CA ASP A 111 12.38 -3.44 -5.27
C ASP A 111 13.49 -4.03 -6.17
N GLN A 112 14.02 -5.20 -5.84
CA GLN A 112 15.08 -5.87 -6.61
C GLN A 112 14.51 -6.99 -7.51
N PRO A 113 15.25 -7.40 -8.56
CA PRO A 113 14.85 -8.51 -9.42
C PRO A 113 14.54 -9.77 -8.65
N TYR A 114 13.37 -10.38 -8.93
CA TYR A 114 12.88 -11.54 -8.22
C TYR A 114 12.30 -12.57 -9.17
N LYS A 115 12.84 -13.79 -9.16
CA LYS A 115 12.36 -14.95 -9.95
C LYS A 115 12.10 -14.65 -11.43
N GLY A 116 12.97 -13.86 -12.06
CA GLY A 116 12.90 -13.54 -13.49
C GLY A 116 12.03 -12.35 -13.85
N GLU A 117 11.45 -11.65 -12.87
CA GLU A 117 10.76 -10.37 -13.06
C GLU A 117 11.60 -9.21 -12.51
N GLU A 118 11.30 -7.97 -12.93
CA GLU A 118 12.05 -6.76 -12.57
C GLU A 118 11.99 -6.46 -11.05
N THR A 119 10.84 -6.71 -10.43
CA THR A 119 10.64 -6.59 -8.98
C THR A 119 9.86 -7.77 -8.41
N TYR A 120 9.85 -7.89 -7.07
CA TYR A 120 8.95 -8.84 -6.38
C TYR A 120 7.48 -8.56 -6.70
N TYR A 121 7.10 -7.30 -6.86
CA TYR A 121 5.71 -6.88 -7.11
C TYR A 121 5.22 -7.36 -8.48
N ASP A 122 6.07 -7.31 -9.50
CA ASP A 122 5.76 -7.83 -10.83
C ASP A 122 5.54 -9.35 -10.82
N TRP A 123 6.43 -10.07 -10.13
CA TRP A 123 6.28 -11.50 -9.91
C TRP A 123 4.99 -11.85 -9.16
N LEU A 124 4.67 -11.09 -8.11
CA LEU A 124 3.44 -11.26 -7.34
C LEU A 124 2.22 -11.07 -8.24
N ARG A 125 2.16 -9.96 -8.98
CA ARG A 125 1.06 -9.63 -9.90
C ARG A 125 0.86 -10.71 -10.94
N LYS A 126 1.92 -11.10 -11.65
CA LYS A 126 1.89 -12.16 -12.67
C LYS A 126 1.39 -13.49 -12.11
N GLY A 127 1.84 -13.85 -10.91
CA GLY A 127 1.38 -15.05 -10.21
C GLY A 127 -0.11 -15.03 -9.87
N TYR A 128 -0.65 -13.87 -9.45
CA TYR A 128 -2.08 -13.74 -9.17
C TYR A 128 -2.94 -13.67 -10.44
N VAL A 129 -2.45 -13.06 -11.52
CA VAL A 129 -3.12 -13.08 -12.83
C VAL A 129 -3.26 -14.51 -13.34
N ALA A 130 -2.17 -15.28 -13.33
CA ALA A 130 -2.21 -16.68 -13.77
C ALA A 130 -3.20 -17.54 -12.95
N LYS A 131 -3.30 -17.31 -11.64
CA LYS A 131 -4.27 -18.01 -10.77
C LYS A 131 -5.72 -17.59 -10.99
N ARG A 132 -5.96 -16.35 -11.42
CA ARG A 132 -7.29 -15.85 -11.76
C ARG A 132 -7.79 -16.45 -13.08
N ASP A 133 -6.88 -16.62 -14.04
CA ASP A 133 -7.19 -17.05 -15.40
C ASP A 133 -7.22 -18.58 -15.60
N ALA A 134 -6.73 -19.33 -14.61
CA ALA A 134 -6.79 -20.80 -14.55
C ALA A 134 -8.15 -21.30 -14.04
#